data_AF-A0A7J3GXS1-F1
#
_entry.id   AF-A0A7J3GXS1-F1
#
_cell.length_a   1.000
_cell.length_b   1.000
_cell.length_c   1.000
_cell.angle_alpha   90.00
_cell.angle_beta   90.00
_cell.angle_gamma   90.00
#
_symmetry.space_group_name_H-M   'P 1'
#
loop_
_entity.id
_entity.type
_entity.pdbx_description
1 polymer ?
#
loop_
_entity_poly.entity_id
_entity_poly.type
_entity_poly.pdbx_seq_one_letter_code
_entity_poly.pdbx_strand_id
1 'polypeptide(L)'
;AFIDGVRDGIESRLEVQRRTYHRRVEPVRVVVQDLYQLVLSRRDEPIVVFEPEGRELYREAERVAGVLRRGRRINLLFGSREGIPKGVFRLADAVIDLCPDVTLPTELAAPAALIALYTAIRGLGEEEALTGPGGGEGAEEEGDQGHQHP
;
A
#
# COMPACT_ATOMS: atom_id res chain seq x y z
N ALA A 1 4.05 -29.49 13.43
CA ALA A 1 3.45 -28.34 14.13
C ALA A 1 3.17 -27.17 13.19
N PHE A 2 4.17 -26.39 12.74
CA PHE A 2 3.91 -25.22 11.87
C PHE A 2 3.26 -25.57 10.53
N ILE A 3 3.86 -26.49 9.76
CA ILE A 3 3.34 -26.89 8.44
C ILE A 3 1.94 -27.49 8.53
N ASP A 4 1.68 -28.27 9.56
CA ASP A 4 0.35 -28.82 9.81
C ASP A 4 -0.66 -27.70 10.07
N GLY A 5 -0.31 -26.73 10.93
CA GLY A 5 -1.15 -25.55 11.15
C GLY A 5 -1.41 -24.72 9.88
N VAL A 6 -0.44 -24.62 8.97
CA VAL A 6 -0.65 -23.98 7.65
C VAL A 6 -1.65 -24.79 6.82
N ARG A 7 -1.53 -26.12 6.78
CA ARG A 7 -2.45 -27.00 6.04
C ARG A 7 -3.87 -26.91 6.60
N ASP A 8 -4.02 -26.97 7.92
CA ASP A 8 -5.30 -26.84 8.62
C ASP A 8 -5.95 -25.48 8.34
N GLY A 9 -5.14 -24.41 8.33
CA GLY A 9 -5.61 -23.06 7.99
C GLY A 9 -6.11 -22.93 6.55
N ILE A 10 -5.43 -23.57 5.59
CA ILE A 10 -5.85 -23.60 4.17
C ILE A 10 -7.18 -24.32 4.04
N GLU A 11 -7.34 -25.49 4.66
CA GLU A 11 -8.57 -26.28 4.61
C GLU A 11 -9.74 -25.55 5.27
N SER A 12 -9.53 -25.02 6.48
CA SER A 12 -10.52 -24.23 7.22
C SER A 12 -10.99 -23.02 6.39
N ARG A 13 -10.06 -22.27 5.76
CA ARG A 13 -10.43 -21.12 4.94
C ARG A 13 -11.19 -21.52 3.68
N LEU A 14 -10.80 -22.62 3.03
CA LEU A 14 -11.49 -23.15 1.85
C LEU A 14 -12.93 -23.57 2.18
N GLU A 15 -13.14 -24.19 3.35
CA GLU A 15 -14.47 -24.61 3.80
C GLU A 15 -15.38 -23.39 4.05
N VAL A 16 -14.90 -22.36 4.73
CA VAL A 16 -15.65 -21.11 4.94
C VAL A 16 -16.04 -20.50 3.58
N GLN A 17 -15.10 -20.40 2.64
CA GLN A 17 -15.37 -19.84 1.32
C GLN A 17 -16.43 -20.62 0.55
N ARG A 18 -16.40 -21.97 0.62
CA ARG A 18 -17.41 -22.83 -0.03
C ARG A 18 -18.82 -22.63 0.53
N ARG A 19 -18.94 -22.33 1.82
CA ARG A 19 -20.24 -22.06 2.46
C ARG A 19 -20.74 -20.64 2.17
N THR A 20 -19.84 -19.66 2.06
CA THR A 20 -20.20 -18.24 1.94
C THR A 20 -20.39 -17.76 0.50
N TYR A 21 -19.61 -18.27 -0.47
CA TYR A 21 -19.62 -17.74 -1.83
C TYR A 21 -20.58 -18.50 -2.75
N HIS A 22 -21.34 -17.74 -3.55
CA HIS A 22 -22.24 -18.30 -4.57
C HIS A 22 -21.54 -18.81 -5.83
N ARG A 23 -20.21 -18.62 -5.94
CA ARG A 23 -19.39 -19.05 -7.08
C ARG A 23 -18.58 -20.28 -6.72
N ARG A 24 -18.11 -21.00 -7.75
CA ARG A 24 -17.15 -22.10 -7.57
C ARG A 24 -15.88 -21.59 -6.88
N VAL A 25 -15.50 -22.26 -5.81
CA VAL A 25 -14.32 -21.94 -4.99
C VAL A 25 -13.23 -22.98 -5.26
N GLU A 26 -12.04 -22.50 -5.62
CA GLU A 26 -10.85 -23.32 -5.84
C GLU A 26 -9.82 -23.08 -4.71
N PRO A 27 -9.04 -24.10 -4.31
CA PRO A 27 -7.96 -23.92 -3.33
C PRO A 27 -6.94 -22.89 -3.80
N VAL A 28 -6.58 -21.95 -2.92
CA VAL A 28 -5.52 -20.99 -3.20
C VAL A 28 -4.16 -21.67 -3.01
N ARG A 29 -3.25 -21.52 -3.99
CA ARG A 29 -1.87 -22.00 -3.86
C ARG A 29 -1.14 -21.20 -2.78
N VAL A 30 -0.76 -21.89 -1.70
CA VAL A 30 0.07 -21.32 -0.62
C VAL A 30 1.47 -21.92 -0.70
N VAL A 31 2.49 -21.07 -0.55
CA VAL A 31 3.91 -21.46 -0.54
C VAL A 31 4.53 -20.96 0.75
N VAL A 32 5.32 -21.80 1.40
CA VAL A 32 6.12 -21.43 2.57
C VAL A 32 7.54 -21.12 2.11
N GLN A 33 8.06 -19.97 2.52
CA GLN A 33 9.41 -19.53 2.18
C GLN A 33 10.02 -18.77 3.36
N ASP A 34 11.34 -18.86 3.49
CA ASP A 34 12.10 -18.01 4.42
C ASP A 34 11.98 -16.53 4.02
N LEU A 35 11.57 -15.69 4.97
CA LEU A 35 11.29 -14.28 4.72
C LEU A 35 12.54 -13.50 4.30
N TYR A 36 13.69 -13.74 4.92
CA TYR A 36 14.92 -13.02 4.57
C TYR A 36 15.38 -13.38 3.16
N GLN A 37 15.34 -14.67 2.81
CA GLN A 37 15.65 -15.12 1.45
C GLN A 37 14.66 -14.58 0.42
N LEU A 38 13.37 -14.54 0.77
CA LEU A 38 12.32 -13.96 -0.09
C LEU A 38 12.62 -12.50 -0.42
N VAL A 39 12.82 -11.67 0.60
CA VAL A 39 13.06 -10.24 0.45
C VAL A 39 14.38 -9.98 -0.28
N LEU A 40 15.44 -10.73 0.02
CA LEU A 40 16.71 -10.63 -0.71
C LEU A 40 16.58 -10.99 -2.19
N SER A 41 15.86 -12.07 -2.51
CA SER A 41 15.64 -12.49 -3.90
C SER A 41 14.81 -11.49 -4.72
N ARG A 42 14.12 -10.56 -4.05
CA ARG A 42 13.23 -9.56 -4.65
C ARG A 42 13.67 -8.12 -4.36
N ARG A 43 14.92 -7.92 -3.94
CA ARG A 43 15.47 -6.61 -3.53
C ARG A 43 15.37 -5.51 -4.60
N ASP A 44 15.25 -5.89 -5.87
CA ASP A 44 15.13 -4.96 -7.00
C ASP A 44 13.67 -4.73 -7.44
N GLU A 45 12.71 -5.40 -6.79
CA GLU A 45 11.27 -5.19 -6.97
C GLU A 45 10.73 -4.22 -5.91
N PRO A 46 9.60 -3.52 -6.17
CA PRO A 46 8.89 -2.77 -5.13
C PRO A 46 8.53 -3.64 -3.92
N ILE A 47 8.96 -3.22 -2.73
CA ILE A 47 8.65 -3.84 -1.44
C ILE A 47 8.04 -2.79 -0.51
N VAL A 48 6.79 -3.02 -0.11
CA VAL A 48 6.09 -2.22 0.90
C VAL A 48 5.82 -3.09 2.11
N VAL A 49 6.26 -2.62 3.27
CA VAL A 49 6.02 -3.27 4.57
C VAL A 49 4.88 -2.53 5.28
N PHE A 50 3.95 -3.28 5.86
CA PHE A 50 2.90 -2.72 6.71
C PHE A 50 3.15 -3.09 8.17
N GLU A 51 3.51 -2.08 8.97
CA GLU A 51 3.85 -2.20 10.39
C GLU A 51 3.56 -0.90 11.14
N PRO A 52 3.19 -0.94 12.44
CA PRO A 52 2.94 0.25 13.25
C PRO A 52 4.15 1.20 13.39
N GLU A 53 5.38 0.72 13.22
CA GLU A 53 6.57 1.60 13.19
C GLU A 53 6.73 2.38 11.87
N GLY A 54 5.83 2.13 10.90
CA GLY A 54 5.81 2.79 9.62
C GLY A 54 5.31 4.23 9.67
N ARG A 55 5.27 4.84 8.49
CA ARG A 55 4.71 6.18 8.31
C ARG A 55 3.24 6.09 7.92
N GLU A 56 2.45 7.06 8.37
CA GLU A 56 1.03 7.14 8.07
C GLU A 56 0.79 7.25 6.55
N LEU A 57 -0.05 6.35 6.00
CA LEU A 57 -0.24 6.24 4.54
C LEU A 57 -0.64 7.57 3.88
N TYR A 58 -1.53 8.37 4.49
CA TYR A 58 -2.00 9.62 3.87
C TYR A 58 -0.87 10.66 3.72
N ARG A 59 0.18 10.59 4.54
CA ARG A 59 1.36 11.49 4.42
C ARG A 59 2.35 11.03 3.36
N GLU A 60 2.32 9.74 3.02
CA GLU A 60 3.28 9.12 2.09
C GLU A 60 2.59 8.63 0.80
N ALA A 61 1.35 9.08 0.54
CA ALA A 61 0.53 8.58 -0.57
C ALA A 61 1.23 8.72 -1.92
N GLU A 62 1.82 9.88 -2.22
CA GLU A 62 2.56 10.12 -3.47
C GLU A 62 3.80 9.23 -3.59
N ARG A 63 4.58 9.13 -2.51
CA ARG A 63 5.77 8.28 -2.47
C ARG A 63 5.39 6.82 -2.71
N VAL A 64 4.37 6.33 -2.02
CA VAL A 64 3.86 4.97 -2.17
C VAL A 64 3.36 4.75 -3.60
N ALA A 65 2.61 5.70 -4.18
CA ALA A 65 2.19 5.62 -5.57
C ALA A 65 3.39 5.51 -6.53
N GLY A 66 4.46 6.28 -6.31
CA GLY A 66 5.71 6.18 -7.06
C GLY A 66 6.36 4.80 -6.96
N VAL A 67 6.42 4.21 -5.76
CA VAL A 67 6.93 2.85 -5.53
C VAL A 67 6.11 1.82 -6.31
N LEU A 68 4.78 1.91 -6.24
CA LEU A 68 3.87 0.97 -6.90
C LEU A 68 3.94 1.06 -8.44
N ARG A 69 4.24 2.24 -8.99
CA ARG A 69 4.40 2.45 -10.44
C ARG A 69 5.72 1.90 -11.00
N ARG A 70 6.74 1.66 -10.17
CA ARG A 70 8.11 1.28 -10.60
C ARG A 70 8.20 -0.14 -11.17
N GLY A 71 7.31 -1.05 -10.80
CA GLY A 71 7.45 -2.47 -11.11
C GLY A 71 6.15 -3.14 -11.54
N ARG A 72 6.27 -4.19 -12.35
CA ARG A 72 5.12 -5.03 -12.75
C ARG A 72 4.66 -5.97 -11.62
N ARG A 73 5.52 -6.20 -10.63
CA ARG A 73 5.28 -7.01 -9.44
C ARG A 73 5.53 -6.13 -8.22
N ILE A 74 4.57 -6.15 -7.30
CA ILE A 74 4.65 -5.42 -6.03
C ILE A 74 4.61 -6.46 -4.91
N ASN A 75 5.53 -6.34 -3.96
CA ASN A 75 5.58 -7.17 -2.77
C ASN A 75 4.99 -6.38 -1.60
N LEU A 76 3.85 -6.83 -1.09
CA LEU A 76 3.23 -6.30 0.12
C LEU A 76 3.50 -7.28 1.26
N LEU A 77 4.17 -6.81 2.30
CA LEU A 77 4.54 -7.63 3.45
C LEU A 77 3.72 -7.19 4.66
N PHE A 78 3.04 -8.16 5.28
CA PHE A 78 2.20 -7.95 6.45
C PHE A 78 2.78 -8.68 7.64
N GLY A 79 2.94 -7.97 8.76
CA GLY A 79 3.32 -8.55 10.03
C GLY A 79 2.37 -9.64 10.50
N SER A 80 2.95 -10.58 11.26
CA SER A 80 2.18 -11.43 12.17
C SER A 80 1.93 -10.67 13.48
N ARG A 81 1.47 -11.35 14.54
CA ARG A 81 1.35 -10.73 15.88
C ARG A 81 2.70 -10.25 16.45
N GLU A 82 3.80 -10.82 15.99
CA GLU A 82 5.16 -10.44 16.41
C GLU A 82 5.76 -9.34 15.51
N GLY A 83 5.05 -8.95 14.46
CA GLY A 83 5.52 -8.02 13.44
C GLY A 83 6.49 -8.64 12.42
N ILE A 84 7.06 -7.79 11.58
CA ILE A 84 8.09 -8.10 10.60
C ILE A 84 9.47 -7.80 11.21
N PRO A 85 10.45 -8.72 11.07
CA PRO A 85 11.80 -8.46 11.56
C PRO A 85 12.40 -7.17 10.96
N LYS A 86 12.89 -6.28 11.82
CA LYS A 86 13.44 -4.95 11.42
C LYS A 86 14.52 -5.01 10.33
N GLY A 87 15.25 -6.12 10.20
CA GLY A 87 16.22 -6.33 9.13
C GLY A 87 15.61 -6.27 7.72
N VAL A 88 14.32 -6.60 7.58
CA VAL A 88 13.55 -6.51 6.32
C VAL A 88 13.31 -5.05 5.92
N PHE A 89 13.18 -4.14 6.89
CA PHE A 89 12.84 -2.73 6.61
C PHE A 89 13.92 -2.06 5.76
N ARG A 90 15.17 -2.49 5.89
CA ARG A 90 16.31 -1.97 5.08
C ARG A 90 16.18 -2.27 3.59
N LEU A 91 15.38 -3.25 3.22
CA LEU A 91 15.11 -3.65 1.84
C LEU A 91 13.72 -3.20 1.38
N ALA A 92 12.94 -2.57 2.25
CA ALA A 92 11.65 -2.01 1.91
C ALA A 92 11.82 -0.61 1.31
N ASP A 93 11.05 -0.32 0.27
CA ASP A 93 10.96 1.03 -0.32
C ASP A 93 10.12 1.97 0.55
N ALA A 94 9.14 1.40 1.25
CA ALA A 94 8.26 2.07 2.17
C ALA A 94 7.88 1.13 3.32
N VAL A 95 7.81 1.70 4.53
CA VAL A 95 7.23 1.07 5.72
C VAL A 95 6.05 1.95 6.11
N ILE A 96 4.84 1.39 6.06
CA ILE A 96 3.59 2.11 6.17
C ILE A 96 2.81 1.62 7.37
N ASP A 97 2.33 2.58 8.16
CA ASP A 97 1.32 2.34 9.18
C ASP A 97 -0.07 2.60 8.57
N LEU A 98 -0.93 1.59 8.66
CA LEU A 98 -2.33 1.65 8.19
C LEU A 98 -3.24 2.31 9.21
N CYS A 99 -2.94 2.17 10.49
CA CYS A 99 -3.82 2.55 11.58
C CYS A 99 -2.97 2.87 12.82
N PRO A 100 -2.54 4.14 12.95
CA PRO A 100 -1.76 4.61 14.09
C PRO A 100 -2.36 4.20 15.42
N ASP A 101 -1.47 3.77 16.32
CA ASP A 101 -1.79 3.31 17.67
C ASP A 101 -2.65 2.02 17.75
N VAL A 102 -2.87 1.33 16.62
CA VAL A 102 -3.71 0.12 16.55
C VAL A 102 -2.97 -1.05 15.90
N THR A 103 -2.87 -2.17 16.62
CA THR A 103 -2.40 -3.42 16.04
C THR A 103 -3.54 -4.16 15.35
N LEU A 104 -3.47 -4.27 14.02
CA LEU A 104 -4.45 -5.02 13.23
C LEU A 104 -4.07 -6.51 13.16
N PRO A 105 -5.03 -7.44 13.30
CA PRO A 105 -4.78 -8.84 12.97
C PRO A 105 -4.50 -8.96 11.47
N THR A 106 -3.60 -9.87 11.08
CA THR A 106 -3.14 -10.02 9.68
C THR A 106 -4.31 -10.22 8.69
N GLU A 107 -5.39 -10.88 9.14
CA GLU A 107 -6.61 -11.09 8.34
C GLU A 107 -7.35 -9.80 7.96
N LEU A 108 -7.19 -8.74 8.76
CA LEU A 108 -7.70 -7.40 8.49
C LEU A 108 -6.65 -6.50 7.84
N ALA A 109 -5.36 -6.66 8.20
CA ALA A 109 -4.28 -5.83 7.69
C ALA A 109 -4.14 -5.91 6.17
N ALA A 110 -4.16 -7.12 5.61
CA ALA A 110 -4.04 -7.32 4.16
C ALA A 110 -5.17 -6.66 3.34
N PRO A 111 -6.47 -6.93 3.61
CA PRO A 111 -7.53 -6.25 2.89
C PRO A 111 -7.57 -4.74 3.17
N ALA A 112 -7.31 -4.30 4.40
CA ALA A 112 -7.26 -2.87 4.73
C ALA A 112 -6.19 -2.14 3.93
N ALA A 113 -4.98 -2.69 3.82
CA ALA A 113 -3.92 -2.11 3.02
C ALA A 113 -4.30 -2.02 1.54
N LEU A 114 -4.89 -3.07 0.96
CA LEU A 114 -5.28 -3.05 -0.44
C LEU A 114 -6.32 -1.95 -0.71
N ILE A 115 -7.31 -1.81 0.16
CA ILE A 115 -8.33 -0.75 0.07
C ILE A 115 -7.68 0.62 0.24
N ALA A 116 -6.85 0.79 1.27
CA ALA A 116 -6.22 2.06 1.58
C ALA A 116 -5.28 2.53 0.45
N LEU A 117 -4.46 1.62 -0.09
CA LEU A 117 -3.63 1.87 -1.26
C LEU A 117 -4.47 2.25 -2.48
N TYR A 118 -5.52 1.49 -2.79
CA TYR A 118 -6.40 1.78 -3.91
C TYR A 118 -7.02 3.17 -3.80
N THR A 119 -7.58 3.50 -2.63
CA THR A 119 -8.20 4.79 -2.37
C THR A 119 -7.18 5.93 -2.45
N ALA A 120 -6.00 5.78 -1.84
CA ALA A 120 -4.95 6.80 -1.86
C ALA A 120 -4.47 7.08 -3.30
N ILE A 121 -4.21 6.03 -4.09
CA ILE A 121 -3.76 6.18 -5.48
C ILE A 121 -4.85 6.82 -6.36
N ARG A 122 -6.11 6.46 -6.14
CA ARG A 122 -7.22 7.06 -6.87
C ARG A 122 -7.42 8.53 -6.53
N GLY A 123 -7.32 8.88 -5.25
CA GLY A 123 -7.40 10.28 -4.80
C GLY A 123 -6.35 11.16 -5.47
N LEU A 124 -5.11 10.68 -5.59
CA LEU A 124 -4.04 11.40 -6.30
C LEU A 124 -4.37 11.60 -7.80
N GLY A 125 -4.94 10.59 -8.46
CA GLY A 125 -5.34 10.71 -9.87
C GLY A 125 -6.53 11.65 -10.09
N GLU A 126 -7.40 11.78 -9.09
CA GLU A 126 -8.49 12.76 -9.10
C GLU A 126 -7.96 14.18 -8.86
N GLU A 127 -7.01 14.38 -7.93
CA GLU A 127 -6.35 15.69 -7.74
C GLU A 127 -5.56 16.15 -8.98
N GLU A 128 -4.82 15.26 -9.65
CA GLU A 128 -4.15 15.57 -10.94
C GLU A 128 -5.16 15.98 -12.03
N ALA A 129 -6.34 15.36 -12.05
CA ALA A 129 -7.41 15.67 -13.01
C ALA A 129 -8.17 16.98 -12.69
N LEU A 130 -8.30 17.33 -11.40
CA LEU A 130 -8.90 18.58 -10.95
C LEU A 130 -7.95 19.79 -11.09
N THR A 131 -6.64 19.57 -11.02
CA THR A 131 -5.64 20.66 -11.12
C THR A 131 -5.27 21.02 -12.55
N GLY A 132 -5.27 20.07 -13.50
CA GLY A 132 -5.10 20.32 -14.94
C GLY A 132 -3.80 21.07 -15.34
N PRO A 133 -3.42 21.10 -16.63
CA PRO A 133 -2.22 21.83 -17.08
C PRO A 133 -2.46 23.34 -17.25
N GLY A 134 -3.29 23.97 -16.40
CA GLY A 134 -3.75 25.35 -16.58
C GLY A 134 -3.74 26.24 -15.33
N GLY A 135 -3.10 25.81 -14.24
CA GLY A 135 -3.10 26.54 -12.96
C GLY A 135 -1.99 27.59 -12.79
N GLY A 136 -1.25 27.93 -13.84
CA GLY A 136 -0.18 28.91 -13.77
C GLY A 136 -0.18 29.82 -14.99
N GLU A 137 -0.74 31.02 -14.84
CA GLU A 137 -0.18 32.28 -15.36
C GLU A 137 -1.12 33.47 -15.06
N GLY A 138 -0.57 34.49 -14.38
CA GLY A 138 -0.83 35.89 -14.71
C GLY A 138 -1.93 36.65 -13.96
N ALA A 139 -1.53 37.35 -12.88
CA ALA A 139 -1.90 38.75 -12.68
C ALA A 139 -0.90 39.42 -11.72
N GLU A 140 0.36 39.50 -12.15
CA GLU A 140 1.21 40.63 -11.76
C GLU A 140 0.78 41.81 -12.65
N GLU A 141 0.03 42.75 -12.10
CA GLU A 141 -0.07 44.09 -12.68
C GLU A 141 0.75 45.04 -11.80
N GLU A 142 2.04 45.16 -12.13
CA GLU A 142 2.81 46.36 -11.82
C GLU A 142 2.54 47.42 -12.90
N GLY A 143 1.89 48.51 -12.48
CA GLY A 143 2.35 49.88 -12.72
C GLY A 143 2.28 50.48 -14.13
N ASP A 144 1.44 51.50 -14.25
CA ASP A 144 1.87 52.91 -14.42
C ASP A 144 1.29 53.68 -15.65
N GLN A 145 1.00 54.97 -15.37
CA GLN A 145 0.84 56.14 -16.26
C GLN A 145 -0.54 56.49 -16.84
N GLY A 146 -1.32 57.21 -16.02
CA GLY A 146 -1.64 58.63 -16.24
C GLY A 146 -2.46 59.07 -17.46
N HIS A 147 -3.68 59.54 -17.22
CA HIS A 147 -4.17 60.77 -17.86
C HIS A 147 -5.30 61.46 -17.09
N GLN A 148 -5.35 62.78 -17.28
CA GLN A 148 -5.99 63.81 -16.46
C GLN A 148 -7.52 63.96 -16.69
N HIS A 149 -8.17 64.50 -15.65
CA HIS A 149 -9.41 65.31 -15.56
C HIS A 149 -10.02 65.90 -16.85
N PRO A 150 -11.35 66.22 -16.90
CA PRO A 150 -12.12 66.97 -15.88
C PRO A 150 -13.26 66.20 -15.20
#